data_AF-A0A376FJE6-F1
#
_entry.id   AF-A0A376FJE6-F1
#
_cell.length_a   1.000
_cell.length_b   1.000
_cell.length_c   1.000
_cell.angle_alpha   90.00
_cell.angle_beta   90.00
_cell.angle_gamma   90.00
#
_symmetry.space_group_name_H-M   'P 1'
#
loop_
_entity.id
_entity.type
_entity.pdbx_description
1 polymer ?
#
loop_
_entity_poly.entity_id
_entity_poly.type
_entity_poly.pdbx_seq_one_letter_code
_entity_poly.pdbx_strand_id
1 'polypeptide(L)'
;MGTRSGDIDPAIIFHLHDTLGMSVDQINKMLTKESGLLGLTEVTSDCRYVEDNYAEKEDAKRAMDVYCHRLAKYIGSYTALMEGRLDAVIFTGGIGENAAMVRELSLGKLGVLGFDVDHERNLAGPLRQVWLHQQRRHPPCSRYPN
;
A
#
# COMPACT_ATOMS: atom_id res chain seq x y z
N MET A 1 2.41 2.38 -6.95
CA MET A 1 2.78 3.71 -7.50
C MET A 1 1.91 4.01 -8.71
N GLY A 2 1.94 5.23 -9.26
CA GLY A 2 1.12 5.60 -10.42
C GLY A 2 1.43 4.78 -11.68
N THR A 3 2.68 4.81 -12.15
CA THR A 3 3.11 4.17 -13.42
C THR A 3 4.22 3.12 -13.26
N ARG A 4 4.71 2.92 -12.04
CA ARG A 4 5.79 1.98 -11.71
C ARG A 4 5.24 0.72 -11.07
N SER A 5 5.81 -0.44 -11.41
CA SER A 5 5.42 -1.75 -10.88
C SER A 5 5.68 -1.89 -9.37
N GLY A 6 6.78 -1.32 -8.89
CA GLY A 6 7.36 -1.66 -7.58
C GLY A 6 8.07 -3.01 -7.65
N ASP A 7 8.29 -3.65 -6.50
CA ASP A 7 8.88 -4.99 -6.42
C ASP A 7 8.09 -5.99 -7.25
N ILE A 8 8.81 -6.80 -7.98
CA ILE A 8 8.32 -7.92 -8.78
C ILE A 8 9.31 -9.07 -8.59
N ASP A 9 8.90 -10.28 -8.94
CA ASP A 9 9.83 -11.39 -9.04
C ASP A 9 10.84 -11.12 -10.17
N PRO A 10 12.16 -11.19 -9.91
CA PRO A 10 13.17 -11.08 -10.96
C PRO A 10 12.97 -12.05 -12.14
N ALA A 11 12.38 -13.24 -11.90
CA ALA A 11 12.10 -14.22 -12.94
C ALA A 11 11.14 -13.70 -14.03
N ILE A 12 10.28 -12.73 -13.68
CA ILE A 12 9.35 -12.10 -14.64
C ILE A 12 10.12 -11.39 -15.75
N ILE A 13 11.26 -10.76 -15.44
CA ILE A 13 12.08 -10.05 -16.43
C ILE A 13 12.58 -11.03 -17.49
N PHE A 14 13.09 -12.19 -17.07
CA PHE A 14 13.56 -13.23 -17.98
C PHE A 14 12.42 -13.86 -18.77
N HIS A 15 11.26 -14.08 -18.16
CA HIS A 15 10.09 -14.56 -18.90
C HIS A 15 9.64 -13.60 -20.00
N LEU A 16 9.59 -12.29 -19.70
CA LEU A 16 9.23 -11.26 -20.67
C LEU A 16 10.24 -11.21 -21.84
N HIS A 17 11.53 -11.34 -21.54
CA HIS A 17 12.58 -11.32 -22.56
C HIS A 17 12.63 -12.62 -23.37
N ASP A 18 12.85 -13.75 -22.70
CA ASP A 18 13.16 -15.03 -23.34
C ASP A 18 11.92 -15.69 -23.94
N THR A 19 10.76 -15.53 -23.31
CA THR A 19 9.51 -16.18 -23.76
C THR A 19 8.65 -15.25 -24.61
N LEU A 20 8.49 -13.99 -24.21
CA LEU A 20 7.65 -13.02 -24.94
C LEU A 20 8.43 -12.17 -25.95
N GLY A 21 9.75 -12.32 -26.02
CA GLY A 21 10.60 -11.65 -27.01
C GLY A 21 10.71 -10.14 -26.82
N MET A 22 10.38 -9.62 -25.63
CA MET A 22 10.46 -8.19 -25.36
C MET A 22 11.92 -7.75 -25.21
N SER A 23 12.28 -6.61 -25.82
CA SER A 23 13.59 -6.01 -25.59
C SER A 23 13.71 -5.49 -24.16
N VAL A 24 14.95 -5.39 -23.66
CA VAL A 24 15.22 -4.80 -22.34
C VAL A 24 14.63 -3.39 -22.21
N ASP A 25 14.65 -2.59 -23.28
CA ASP A 25 14.06 -1.25 -23.30
C ASP A 25 12.53 -1.29 -23.18
N GLN A 26 11.86 -2.24 -23.85
CA GLN A 26 10.42 -2.44 -23.72
C GLN A 26 10.04 -2.86 -22.31
N ILE A 27 10.79 -3.78 -21.70
CA ILE A 27 10.56 -4.23 -20.33
C ILE A 27 10.77 -3.06 -19.35
N ASN A 28 11.85 -2.29 -19.51
CA ASN A 28 12.11 -1.11 -18.68
C ASN A 28 10.97 -0.09 -18.81
N LYS A 29 10.50 0.21 -20.03
CA LYS A 29 9.36 1.11 -20.26
C LYS A 29 8.10 0.57 -19.59
N MET A 30 7.79 -0.71 -19.77
CA MET A 30 6.64 -1.37 -19.14
C MET A 30 6.67 -1.18 -17.62
N LEU A 31 7.78 -1.55 -16.98
CA LEU A 31 7.91 -1.54 -15.52
C LEU A 31 7.97 -0.12 -14.93
N THR A 32 8.50 0.86 -15.67
CA THR A 32 8.74 2.20 -15.14
C THR A 32 7.69 3.25 -15.53
N LYS A 33 6.95 3.03 -16.63
CA LYS A 33 6.02 4.00 -17.20
C LYS A 33 4.62 3.46 -17.47
N GLU A 34 4.42 2.15 -17.57
CA GLU A 34 3.15 1.56 -18.03
C GLU A 34 2.57 0.56 -17.01
N SER A 35 3.12 0.52 -15.79
CA SER A 35 2.71 -0.39 -14.71
C SER A 35 1.94 0.36 -13.61
N GLY A 36 1.84 -0.22 -12.41
CA GLY A 36 1.23 0.43 -11.26
C GLY A 36 -0.28 0.62 -11.43
N LEU A 37 -0.82 1.74 -10.92
CA LEU A 37 -2.24 2.06 -11.10
C LEU A 37 -2.63 2.15 -12.58
N LEU A 38 -1.76 2.72 -13.42
CA LEU A 38 -1.98 2.80 -14.85
C LEU A 38 -2.11 1.41 -15.47
N GLY A 39 -1.14 0.53 -15.22
CA GLY A 39 -1.16 -0.83 -15.79
C GLY A 39 -2.27 -1.73 -15.25
N LEU A 40 -2.73 -1.51 -14.01
CA LEU A 40 -3.79 -2.33 -13.40
C LEU A 40 -5.21 -1.86 -13.75
N THR A 41 -5.37 -0.57 -14.03
CA THR A 41 -6.64 0.00 -14.49
C THR A 41 -6.74 0.09 -16.00
N GLU A 42 -5.61 0.11 -16.71
CA GLU A 42 -5.52 0.39 -18.15
C GLU A 42 -6.12 1.76 -18.56
N VAL A 43 -6.42 2.63 -17.60
CA VAL A 43 -7.10 3.91 -17.81
C VAL A 43 -6.23 5.09 -17.41
N THR A 44 -5.76 5.13 -16.15
CA THR A 44 -4.99 6.28 -15.65
C THR A 44 -4.10 5.92 -14.47
N SER A 45 -3.05 6.72 -14.28
CA SER A 45 -2.18 6.65 -13.10
C SER A 45 -2.71 7.46 -11.90
N ASP A 46 -3.81 8.19 -12.08
CA ASP A 46 -4.41 9.05 -11.06
C ASP A 46 -5.21 8.23 -10.04
N CYS A 47 -4.86 8.37 -8.76
CA CYS A 47 -5.51 7.66 -7.67
C CYS A 47 -6.99 8.07 -7.48
N ARG A 48 -7.35 9.31 -7.84
CA ARG A 48 -8.72 9.82 -7.70
C ARG A 48 -9.71 9.02 -8.54
N TYR A 49 -9.33 8.68 -9.78
CA TYR A 49 -10.11 7.79 -10.63
C TYR A 49 -10.35 6.44 -9.95
N VAL A 50 -9.31 5.87 -9.34
CA VAL A 50 -9.40 4.57 -8.68
C VAL A 50 -10.34 4.64 -7.47
N GLU A 51 -10.27 5.70 -6.67
CA GLU A 51 -11.17 5.94 -5.53
C GLU A 51 -12.63 6.10 -5.98
N ASP A 52 -12.88 6.98 -6.96
CA ASP A 52 -14.22 7.30 -7.47
C ASP A 52 -14.92 6.07 -8.06
N ASN A 53 -14.14 5.10 -8.58
CA ASN A 53 -14.66 3.91 -9.25
C ASN A 53 -14.52 2.63 -8.40
N TYR A 54 -14.02 2.72 -7.17
CA TYR A 54 -13.68 1.55 -6.35
C TYR A 54 -14.86 0.61 -6.09
N ALA A 55 -16.06 1.17 -5.90
CA ALA A 55 -17.26 0.40 -5.62
C ALA A 55 -17.92 -0.20 -6.87
N GLU A 56 -17.63 0.34 -8.05
CA GLU A 56 -18.38 0.04 -9.28
C GLU A 56 -17.57 -0.76 -10.30
N LYS A 57 -16.25 -0.58 -10.35
CA LYS A 57 -15.39 -1.21 -11.36
C LYS A 57 -14.38 -2.17 -10.76
N GLU A 58 -14.32 -3.38 -11.32
CA GLU A 58 -13.43 -4.45 -10.85
C GLU A 58 -11.95 -4.11 -11.02
N ASP A 59 -11.58 -3.42 -12.10
CA ASP A 59 -10.20 -2.98 -12.37
C ASP A 59 -9.73 -1.94 -11.34
N ALA A 60 -10.56 -0.95 -11.03
CA ALA A 60 -10.30 0.06 -10.01
C ALA A 60 -10.18 -0.59 -8.62
N LYS A 61 -11.11 -1.48 -8.28
CA LYS A 61 -11.06 -2.23 -7.03
C LYS A 61 -9.76 -3.03 -6.89
N ARG A 62 -9.43 -3.84 -7.90
CA ARG A 62 -8.20 -4.63 -7.93
C ARG A 62 -6.95 -3.74 -7.83
N ALA A 63 -6.90 -2.63 -8.55
CA ALA A 63 -5.78 -1.70 -8.52
C ALA A 63 -5.58 -1.11 -7.11
N MET A 64 -6.67 -0.67 -6.47
CA MET A 64 -6.64 -0.14 -5.10
C MET A 64 -6.25 -1.20 -4.08
N ASP A 65 -6.81 -2.40 -4.19
CA ASP A 65 -6.53 -3.51 -3.28
C ASP A 65 -5.07 -3.94 -3.33
N VAL A 66 -4.49 -4.07 -4.53
CA VAL A 66 -3.07 -4.37 -4.73
C VAL A 66 -2.20 -3.25 -4.17
N TYR A 67 -2.57 -1.99 -4.42
CA TYR A 67 -1.84 -0.84 -3.90
C TYR A 67 -1.80 -0.84 -2.36
N CYS A 68 -2.97 -0.95 -1.72
CA CYS A 68 -3.09 -0.93 -0.26
C CYS A 68 -2.49 -2.17 0.39
N HIS A 69 -2.59 -3.34 -0.24
CA HIS A 69 -1.94 -4.56 0.24
C HIS A 69 -0.41 -4.40 0.29
N ARG A 70 0.18 -3.87 -0.77
CA ARG A 70 1.63 -3.62 -0.80
C ARG A 70 2.03 -2.58 0.24
N LEU A 71 1.29 -1.47 0.34
CA LEU A 71 1.57 -0.45 1.34
C LEU A 71 1.52 -1.01 2.77
N ALA A 72 0.48 -1.78 3.10
CA ALA A 72 0.36 -2.46 4.39
C ALA A 72 1.54 -3.39 4.66
N LYS A 73 1.94 -4.22 3.68
CA LYS A 73 3.10 -5.11 3.80
C LYS A 73 4.38 -4.34 4.15
N TYR A 74 4.60 -3.17 3.54
CA TYR A 74 5.75 -2.31 3.83
C TYR A 74 5.70 -1.68 5.23
N ILE A 75 4.53 -1.20 5.66
CA ILE A 75 4.38 -0.69 7.03
C ILE A 75 4.67 -1.81 8.04
N GLY A 76 4.12 -3.01 7.82
CA GLY A 76 4.36 -4.17 8.67
C GLY A 76 5.83 -4.60 8.70
N SER A 77 6.51 -4.65 7.55
CA SER A 77 7.92 -5.02 7.49
C SER A 77 8.82 -4.03 8.21
N TYR A 78 8.57 -2.73 8.08
CA TYR A 78 9.32 -1.70 8.79
C TYR A 78 9.05 -1.73 10.30
N THR A 79 7.80 -2.02 10.69
CA THR A 79 7.43 -2.17 12.11
C THR A 79 8.19 -3.32 12.77
N ALA A 80 8.37 -4.45 12.07
CA ALA A 80 9.09 -5.60 12.59
C ALA A 80 10.59 -5.34 12.87
N LEU A 81 11.14 -4.26 12.32
CA LEU A 81 12.54 -3.84 12.55
C LEU A 81 12.69 -2.80 13.68
N MET A 82 11.58 -2.34 14.27
CA MET A 82 11.61 -1.34 15.35
C MET A 82 11.87 -1.99 16.72
N GLU A 83 12.57 -1.29 17.59
CA GLU A 83 12.81 -1.74 18.97
C GLU A 83 11.61 -1.41 19.87
N GLY A 84 10.91 -2.46 20.30
CA GLY A 84 9.89 -2.39 21.34
C GLY A 84 8.50 -1.96 20.88
N ARG A 85 8.36 -0.85 20.13
CA ARG A 85 7.04 -0.35 19.70
C ARG A 85 7.06 0.53 18.45
N LEU A 86 5.90 0.60 17.81
CA LEU A 86 5.58 1.58 16.78
C LEU A 86 4.84 2.77 17.41
N ASP A 87 5.42 3.96 17.32
CA ASP A 87 4.82 5.18 17.86
C ASP A 87 3.76 5.80 16.95
N ALA A 88 4.03 5.86 15.64
CA ALA A 88 3.16 6.54 14.68
C ALA A 88 3.35 6.01 13.27
N VAL A 89 2.28 6.10 12.47
CA VAL A 89 2.34 5.95 11.01
C VAL A 89 1.94 7.30 10.40
N ILE A 90 2.85 7.85 9.59
CA ILE A 90 2.67 9.16 8.98
C ILE A 90 2.40 8.98 7.48
N PHE A 91 1.25 9.46 7.03
CA PHE A 91 0.91 9.54 5.61
C PHE A 91 1.27 10.93 5.08
N THR A 92 1.98 10.98 3.96
CA THR A 92 2.42 12.21 3.31
C THR A 92 2.45 12.04 1.78
N GLY A 93 2.68 13.13 1.06
CA GLY A 93 2.65 13.18 -0.39
C GLY A 93 1.21 13.24 -0.91
N GLY A 94 1.06 13.45 -2.22
CA GLY A 94 -0.26 13.71 -2.82
C GLY A 94 -1.32 12.66 -2.47
N ILE A 95 -1.01 11.37 -2.61
CA ILE A 95 -1.96 10.30 -2.24
C ILE A 95 -2.12 10.22 -0.72
N GLY A 96 -1.04 10.16 0.05
CA GLY A 96 -1.13 9.99 1.51
C GLY A 96 -1.94 11.09 2.20
N GLU A 97 -1.83 12.33 1.72
CA GLU A 97 -2.52 13.49 2.28
C GLU A 97 -4.00 13.55 1.89
N ASN A 98 -4.35 13.17 0.66
CA ASN A 98 -5.70 13.42 0.11
C ASN A 98 -6.58 12.17 -0.02
N ALA A 99 -6.00 10.98 -0.08
CA ALA A 99 -6.69 9.71 -0.31
C ALA A 99 -7.09 9.04 1.01
N ALA A 100 -8.24 9.42 1.58
CA ALA A 100 -8.73 8.86 2.84
C ALA A 100 -8.95 7.34 2.75
N MET A 101 -9.45 6.86 1.60
CA MET A 101 -9.68 5.44 1.34
C MET A 101 -8.36 4.65 1.38
N VAL A 102 -7.27 5.19 0.82
CA VAL A 102 -5.96 4.54 0.86
C VAL A 102 -5.48 4.36 2.30
N ARG A 103 -5.65 5.39 3.15
CA ARG A 103 -5.26 5.30 4.57
C ARG A 103 -6.06 4.22 5.30
N GLU A 104 -7.38 4.24 5.12
CA GLU A 104 -8.31 3.31 5.78
C GLU A 104 -8.08 1.86 5.34
N LEU A 105 -8.02 1.60 4.03
CA LEU A 105 -7.81 0.26 3.49
C LEU A 105 -6.42 -0.29 3.83
N SER A 106 -5.39 0.55 3.89
CA SER A 106 -4.03 0.11 4.22
C SER A 106 -3.89 -0.23 5.71
N LEU A 107 -4.39 0.64 6.60
CA LEU A 107 -4.34 0.39 8.04
C LEU A 107 -5.28 -0.75 8.46
N GLY A 108 -6.44 -0.90 7.80
CA GLY A 108 -7.37 -2.01 8.05
C GLY A 108 -6.76 -3.40 7.77
N LYS A 109 -5.75 -3.50 6.90
CA LYS A 109 -5.00 -4.75 6.66
C LYS A 109 -4.00 -5.08 7.78
N LEU A 110 -3.75 -4.17 8.72
CA LEU A 110 -2.76 -4.29 9.78
C LEU A 110 -3.41 -4.49 11.15
N GLY A 111 -4.51 -5.26 11.21
CA GLY A 111 -5.24 -5.54 12.45
C GLY A 111 -4.38 -6.15 13.56
N VAL A 112 -3.30 -6.88 13.22
CA VAL A 112 -2.32 -7.41 14.18
C VAL A 112 -1.56 -6.33 14.94
N LEU A 113 -1.39 -5.13 14.36
CA LEU A 113 -0.77 -3.97 15.00
C LEU A 113 -1.76 -3.16 15.85
N GLY A 114 -3.05 -3.52 15.79
CA GLY A 114 -4.10 -2.89 16.59
C GLY A 114 -4.46 -1.46 16.16
N PHE A 115 -4.33 -1.15 14.87
CA PHE A 115 -4.76 0.15 14.35
C PHE A 115 -6.29 0.27 14.35
N ASP A 116 -6.77 1.40 14.85
CA ASP A 116 -8.17 1.80 14.82
C ASP A 116 -8.23 3.18 14.18
N VAL A 117 -8.95 3.29 13.06
CA VAL A 117 -9.02 4.50 12.24
C VAL A 117 -10.33 5.20 12.55
N ASP A 118 -10.25 6.40 13.12
CA ASP A 118 -11.40 7.28 13.26
C ASP A 118 -11.82 7.77 11.87
N HIS A 119 -12.95 7.26 11.38
CA HIS A 119 -13.45 7.52 10.02
C HIS A 119 -13.73 9.01 9.78
N GLU A 120 -14.39 9.69 10.72
CA GLU A 120 -14.72 11.12 10.59
C GLU A 120 -13.44 11.97 10.54
N ARG A 121 -12.48 11.70 11.42
CA ARG A 121 -11.17 12.38 11.37
C ARG A 121 -10.42 12.05 10.09
N ASN A 122 -10.51 10.82 9.60
CA ASN A 122 -9.90 10.41 8.34
C ASN A 122 -10.46 11.18 7.14
N LEU A 123 -11.75 11.54 7.16
CA LEU A 123 -12.39 12.34 6.11
C LEU A 123 -12.14 13.85 6.24
N ALA A 124 -11.89 14.38 7.45
CA ALA A 124 -11.87 15.81 7.76
C ALA A 124 -10.73 16.66 7.15
N GLY A 125 -9.92 16.12 6.24
CA GLY A 125 -8.89 16.86 5.50
C GLY A 125 -7.49 16.24 5.59
N PRO A 126 -6.43 16.92 5.14
CA PRO A 126 -5.09 16.35 5.06
C PRO A 126 -4.53 16.11 6.46
N LEU A 127 -4.81 14.92 7.00
CA LEU A 127 -4.20 14.39 8.19
C LEU A 127 -2.71 14.20 7.91
N ARG A 128 -1.90 15.14 8.37
CA ARG A 128 -0.44 15.00 8.32
C ARG A 128 0.07 13.91 9.26
N GLN A 129 -0.75 13.46 10.22
CA GLN A 129 -0.40 12.43 11.20
C GLN A 129 -1.66 11.63 11.56
N VAL A 130 -1.59 10.30 11.44
CA VAL A 130 -2.52 9.39 12.11
C VAL A 130 -1.84 8.96 13.40
N TRP A 131 -2.22 9.58 14.51
CA TRP A 131 -1.77 9.15 15.83
C TRP A 131 -2.50 7.88 16.21
N LEU A 132 -1.74 6.81 16.41
CA LEU A 132 -2.27 5.53 16.82
C LEU A 132 -2.14 5.46 18.33
N HIS A 133 -3.26 5.64 19.03
CA HIS A 133 -3.35 5.15 20.39
C HIS A 133 -3.34 3.62 20.29
N GLN A 134 -2.16 2.99 20.42
CA GLN A 134 -2.14 1.59 20.84
C GLN A 134 -2.85 1.56 22.18
N GLN A 135 -4.10 1.06 22.21
CA GLN A 135 -4.71 0.68 23.46
C GLN A 135 -3.73 -0.30 24.12
N ARG A 136 -3.25 0.04 25.31
CA ARG A 136 -2.31 -0.78 26.08
C ARG A 136 -2.89 -2.19 26.25
N ARG A 137 -2.57 -3.11 25.33
CA ARG A 137 -3.02 -4.50 25.35
C ARG A 137 -1.89 -5.43 24.94
N HIS A 138 -0.71 -5.26 25.52
CA HIS A 138 0.19 -6.39 25.67
C HIS A 138 0.61 -6.50 27.13
N PRO A 139 0.17 -7.54 27.87
CA PRO A 139 0.92 -7.94 29.05
C PRO A 139 2.34 -8.33 28.59
N PRO A 140 3.37 -8.10 29.42
CA PRO A 140 4.72 -8.51 29.09
C PRO A 140 4.72 -10.00 28.76
N CYS A 141 5.28 -10.35 27.60
CA CYS A 141 5.49 -11.71 27.15
C CYS A 141 6.05 -12.54 28.31
N SER A 142 5.24 -13.45 28.86
CA SER A 142 5.69 -14.33 29.93
C SER A 142 6.79 -15.21 29.37
N ARG A 143 8.01 -15.04 29.87
CA ARG A 143 9.06 -16.04 29.73
C ARG A 143 8.50 -17.37 30.21
N TYR A 144 8.40 -18.36 29.33
CA TYR A 144 8.25 -19.75 29.75
C TYR A 144 9.58 -20.16 30.40
N PRO A 145 9.61 -20.51 31.69
CA PRO A 145 10.76 -21.20 32.24
C PRO A 145 10.74 -22.64 31.74
N ASN A 146 11.90 -23.12 31.27
CA ASN A 146 12.18 -24.56 31.15
C ASN A 146 12.14 -25.23 32.53
#